data_AF-A0A1X4J0H0-F1
#
_entry.id   AF-A0A1X4J0H0-F1
#
_cell.length_a   1.000
_cell.length_b   1.000
_cell.length_c   1.000
_cell.angle_alpha   90.00
_cell.angle_beta   90.00
_cell.angle_gamma   90.00
#
_symmetry.space_group_name_H-M   'P 1'
#
loop_
_entity.id
_entity.type
_entity.pdbx_description
1 polymer ?
#
loop_
_entity_poly.entity_id
_entity_poly.type
_entity_poly.pdbx_seq_one_letter_code
_entity_poly.pdbx_strand_id
1 'polypeptide(L)'
;MTLWAALRVLARTHPLLTGAFAVALLAAVYFALRIVPVLIFFADPRHQDQPIAGWMTARYVALSYDLPKDVMLTALGLTGPEGRIVTLSDLAQARGVPVQVIRAEVRAAIAAYREVAP
;
A
#
# COMPACT_ATOMS: atom_id res chain seq x y z
N MET A 1 -6.29 -41.01 5.91
CA MET A 1 -5.09 -41.22 6.74
C MET A 1 -4.48 -39.85 7.00
N THR A 2 -4.48 -39.40 8.24
CA THR A 2 -4.51 -37.98 8.63
C THR A 2 -3.15 -37.29 8.47
N LEU A 3 -3.04 -36.34 7.53
CA LEU A 3 -1.91 -35.40 7.37
C LEU A 3 -1.48 -34.77 8.72
N TRP A 4 -2.45 -34.56 9.60
CA TRP A 4 -2.30 -34.05 10.96
C TRP A 4 -1.58 -34.98 11.96
N ALA A 5 -1.58 -36.30 11.75
CA ALA A 5 -0.88 -37.24 12.62
C ALA A 5 0.61 -37.34 12.25
N ALA A 6 0.91 -37.34 10.96
CA ALA A 6 2.29 -37.35 10.45
C ALA A 6 3.08 -36.09 10.85
N LEU A 7 2.43 -34.91 10.74
CA LEU A 7 3.00 -33.63 11.19
C LEU A 7 3.34 -33.64 12.69
N ARG A 8 2.51 -34.27 13.52
CA ARG A 8 2.73 -34.37 14.98
C ARG A 8 3.85 -35.34 15.37
N VAL A 9 4.04 -36.42 14.61
CA VAL A 9 5.13 -37.39 14.85
C VAL A 9 6.49 -36.78 14.45
N LEU A 10 6.55 -36.08 13.31
CA LEU A 10 7.78 -35.43 12.86
C LEU A 10 8.19 -34.26 13.77
N ALA A 11 7.22 -33.50 14.27
CA ALA A 11 7.46 -32.42 15.24
C ALA A 11 8.00 -32.89 16.60
N ARG A 12 7.72 -34.14 16.98
CA ARG A 12 8.20 -34.73 18.24
C ARG A 12 9.65 -35.25 18.18
N THR A 13 10.13 -35.59 16.98
CA THR A 13 11.45 -36.19 16.80
C THR A 13 12.53 -35.12 16.57
N HIS A 14 12.16 -34.00 15.92
CA HIS A 14 13.04 -32.84 15.71
C HIS A 14 12.26 -31.51 15.88
N PRO A 15 11.99 -31.06 17.13
CA PRO A 15 11.18 -29.88 17.42
C PRO A 15 11.79 -28.57 16.88
N LEU A 16 13.12 -28.49 16.81
CA LEU A 16 13.83 -27.35 16.23
C LEU A 16 13.60 -27.20 14.71
N LEU A 17 13.70 -28.31 13.97
CA LEU A 17 13.52 -28.31 12.51
C LEU A 17 12.08 -28.00 12.11
N THR A 18 11.11 -28.53 12.86
CA THR A 18 9.69 -28.26 12.61
C THR A 18 9.27 -26.86 13.02
N GLY A 19 9.80 -26.34 14.14
CA GLY A 19 9.63 -24.94 14.53
C GLY A 19 10.22 -23.98 13.50
N ALA A 20 11.45 -24.22 13.06
CA ALA A 20 12.10 -23.42 12.02
C ALA A 20 11.33 -23.44 10.69
N PHE A 21 10.83 -24.60 10.27
CA PHE A 21 9.99 -24.72 9.08
C PHE A 21 8.68 -23.95 9.20
N ALA A 22 7.99 -24.04 10.34
CA ALA A 22 6.76 -23.29 10.59
C ALA A 22 6.99 -21.77 10.55
N VAL A 23 8.08 -21.29 11.16
CA VAL A 23 8.47 -19.87 11.12
C VAL A 23 8.78 -19.43 9.68
N ALA A 24 9.53 -20.23 8.92
CA ALA A 24 9.83 -19.94 7.53
C ALA A 24 8.55 -19.86 6.67
N LEU A 25 7.59 -20.75 6.90
CA LEU A 25 6.31 -20.76 6.20
C LEU A 25 5.49 -19.50 6.53
N LEU A 26 5.41 -19.12 7.81
CA LEU A 26 4.74 -17.89 8.24
C LEU A 26 5.40 -16.65 7.64
N ALA A 27 6.73 -16.60 7.61
CA ALA A 27 7.47 -15.52 6.96
C ALA A 27 7.15 -15.46 5.46
N ALA A 28 7.14 -16.59 4.75
CA ALA A 28 6.80 -16.64 3.33
C ALA A 28 5.38 -16.11 3.05
N VAL A 29 4.40 -16.50 3.85
CA VAL A 29 3.01 -16.00 3.73
C VAL A 29 2.95 -14.49 4.01
N TYR A 30 3.64 -14.01 5.05
CA TYR A 30 3.72 -12.60 5.37
C TYR A 30 4.31 -11.78 4.21
N PHE A 31 5.44 -12.24 3.64
CA PHE A 31 6.05 -11.61 2.47
C PHE A 31 5.13 -11.65 1.24
N ALA A 32 4.46 -12.78 0.98
CA ALA A 32 3.53 -12.90 -0.14
C ALA A 32 2.39 -11.87 -0.02
N LEU A 33 1.71 -11.80 1.13
CA LEU A 33 0.66 -10.81 1.39
C LEU A 33 1.17 -9.37 1.28
N ARG A 34 2.42 -9.12 1.68
CA ARG A 34 3.03 -7.79 1.61
C ARG A 34 3.36 -7.34 0.18
N ILE A 35 3.62 -8.29 -0.73
CA ILE A 35 4.03 -8.06 -2.12
C ILE A 35 2.83 -7.94 -3.07
N VAL A 36 1.69 -8.58 -2.77
CA VAL A 36 0.46 -8.51 -3.60
C VAL A 36 0.06 -7.07 -3.99
N PRO A 37 0.05 -6.07 -3.08
CA PRO A 37 -0.28 -4.69 -3.44
C PRO A 37 0.70 -4.06 -4.45
N VAL A 38 1.97 -4.48 -4.41
CA VAL A 38 3.01 -4.02 -5.34
C VAL A 38 2.81 -4.63 -6.72
N LEU A 39 2.44 -5.91 -6.79
CA LEU A 39 2.15 -6.58 -8.06
C LEU A 39 0.92 -6.00 -8.74
N ILE A 40 -0.15 -5.72 -7.97
CA ILE A 40 -1.35 -5.03 -8.50
C ILE A 40 -0.99 -3.62 -8.99
N PHE A 41 -0.10 -2.91 -8.29
CA PHE A 41 0.41 -1.61 -8.72
C PHE A 41 1.13 -1.67 -10.08
N PHE A 42 1.90 -2.71 -10.38
CA PHE A 42 2.58 -2.84 -11.67
C PHE A 42 1.70 -3.41 -12.79
N ALA A 43 0.61 -4.09 -12.46
CA ALA A 43 -0.24 -4.77 -13.44
C ALA A 43 -1.33 -3.89 -14.08
N ASP A 44 -1.58 -2.67 -13.57
CA ASP A 44 -2.55 -1.75 -14.16
C ASP A 44 -1.95 -1.00 -15.36
N PRO A 45 -2.42 -1.17 -16.61
CA PRO A 45 -1.84 -0.54 -17.79
C PRO A 45 -2.13 0.97 -17.92
N ARG A 46 -2.86 1.59 -16.97
CA ARG A 46 -3.27 3.01 -17.02
C ARG A 46 -2.21 4.01 -16.54
N HIS A 47 -0.96 3.59 -16.33
CA HIS A 47 0.17 4.38 -15.78
C HIS A 47 0.80 5.42 -16.74
N GLN A 48 0.07 5.96 -17.71
CA GLN A 48 0.63 6.94 -18.65
C GLN A 48 0.77 8.36 -18.08
N ASP A 49 0.12 8.66 -16.95
CA ASP A 49 0.30 9.95 -16.28
C ASP A 49 1.42 9.82 -15.21
N GLN A 50 2.37 10.76 -15.25
CA GLN A 50 3.67 10.81 -14.57
C GLN A 50 3.76 10.13 -13.19
N PRO A 51 4.89 9.45 -12.87
CA PRO A 51 5.05 8.73 -11.62
C PRO A 51 4.91 9.67 -10.42
N ILE A 52 3.81 9.53 -9.68
CA ILE A 52 3.57 10.23 -8.41
C ILE A 52 4.70 9.84 -7.47
N ALA A 53 5.66 10.75 -7.27
CA ALA A 53 6.83 10.47 -6.45
C ALA A 53 6.56 10.80 -4.97
N GLY A 54 7.25 10.15 -4.04
CA GLY A 54 7.00 10.32 -2.59
C GLY A 54 7.36 11.72 -2.08
N TRP A 55 8.32 12.36 -2.73
CA TRP A 55 8.75 13.73 -2.45
C TRP A 55 7.76 14.79 -2.95
N MET A 56 6.78 14.41 -3.81
CA MET A 56 5.79 15.35 -4.30
C MET A 56 4.82 15.71 -3.16
N THR A 57 4.41 16.97 -3.10
CA THR A 57 3.38 17.42 -2.17
C THR A 57 2.00 17.07 -2.68
N ALA A 58 1.06 16.80 -1.77
CA ALA A 58 -0.34 16.52 -2.14
C ALA A 58 -0.91 17.60 -3.09
N ARG A 59 -0.61 18.87 -2.80
CA ARG A 59 -0.99 20.01 -3.64
C ARG A 59 -0.37 19.97 -5.04
N TYR A 60 0.92 19.61 -5.15
CA TYR A 60 1.60 19.55 -6.44
C TYR A 60 1.04 18.43 -7.32
N VAL A 61 0.72 17.29 -6.71
CA VAL A 61 0.07 16.17 -7.42
C VAL A 61 -1.33 16.56 -7.88
N ALA A 62 -2.12 17.23 -7.02
CA ALA A 62 -3.44 17.74 -7.41
C ALA A 62 -3.36 18.65 -8.65
N LEU A 63 -2.39 19.57 -8.67
CA LEU A 63 -2.18 20.48 -9.79
C LEU A 63 -1.76 19.74 -11.08
N SER A 64 -0.91 18.72 -10.95
CA SER A 64 -0.40 17.96 -12.11
C SER A 64 -1.48 17.11 -12.79
N TYR A 65 -2.53 16.76 -12.04
CA TYR A 65 -3.64 15.90 -12.49
C TYR A 65 -4.97 16.66 -12.65
N ASP A 66 -4.92 18.00 -12.63
CA ASP A 66 -6.06 18.91 -12.73
C ASP A 66 -7.21 18.62 -11.73
N LEU A 67 -6.83 18.15 -10.53
CA LEU A 67 -7.74 17.86 -9.44
C LEU A 67 -7.88 19.10 -8.54
N PRO A 68 -9.10 19.53 -8.19
CA PRO A 68 -9.29 20.58 -7.20
C PRO A 68 -8.58 20.24 -5.88
N LYS A 69 -7.84 21.21 -5.34
CA LYS A 69 -6.98 21.03 -4.16
C LYS A 69 -7.77 20.53 -2.96
N ASP A 70 -9.00 21.01 -2.80
CA ASP A 70 -9.86 20.64 -1.67
C ASP A 70 -10.26 19.17 -1.74
N VAL A 71 -10.56 18.64 -2.94
CA VAL A 71 -10.86 17.22 -3.15
C VAL A 71 -9.66 16.34 -2.78
N MET A 72 -8.45 16.74 -3.18
CA MET A 72 -7.22 16.03 -2.81
C MET A 72 -6.99 16.03 -1.29
N LEU A 73 -7.13 17.19 -0.64
CA LEU A 73 -6.89 17.32 0.80
C LEU A 73 -7.93 16.54 1.61
N THR A 74 -9.20 16.57 1.21
CA THR A 74 -10.26 15.77 1.84
C THR A 74 -10.03 14.27 1.66
N ALA A 75 -9.68 13.83 0.45
CA ALA A 75 -9.38 12.42 0.19
C ALA A 75 -8.20 11.91 1.02
N LEU A 76 -7.20 12.77 1.22
CA LEU A 76 -6.06 12.51 2.08
C LEU A 76 -6.30 12.89 3.54
N GLY A 77 -7.52 13.16 4.00
CA GLY A 77 -7.80 13.46 5.41
C GLY A 77 -6.95 14.60 6.01
N LEU A 78 -6.48 15.51 5.17
CA LEU A 78 -5.62 16.64 5.54
C LEU A 78 -6.51 17.84 5.86
N THR A 79 -6.82 18.03 7.15
CA THR A 79 -7.68 19.13 7.61
C THR A 79 -6.82 20.34 8.00
N GLY A 80 -6.90 21.43 7.24
CA GLY A 80 -6.28 22.72 7.57
C GLY A 80 -5.16 23.19 6.62
N PRO A 81 -4.66 24.42 6.80
CA PRO A 81 -3.67 25.04 5.92
C PRO A 81 -2.29 24.33 5.92
N GLU A 82 -1.99 23.54 6.95
CA GLU A 82 -0.72 22.82 7.08
C GLU A 82 -0.62 21.58 6.19
N GLY A 83 -1.74 20.93 5.87
CA GLY A 83 -1.79 19.80 4.91
C GLY A 83 -1.36 20.18 3.48
N ARG A 84 -1.18 21.48 3.22
CA ARG A 84 -0.90 22.04 1.89
C ARG A 84 0.56 21.86 1.45
N ILE A 85 1.49 21.57 2.38
CA ILE A 85 2.94 21.46 2.12
C ILE A 85 3.47 20.04 2.42
N VAL A 86 2.66 19.16 3.01
CA VAL A 86 3.08 17.80 3.39
C VAL A 86 3.38 16.97 2.13
N THR A 87 4.54 16.32 2.10
CA THR A 87 4.88 15.36 1.05
C THR A 87 4.13 14.05 1.25
N LEU A 88 3.92 13.28 0.18
CA LEU A 88 3.27 11.97 0.32
C LEU A 88 4.07 11.02 1.23
N SER A 89 5.39 11.14 1.25
CA SER A 89 6.26 10.40 2.16
C SER A 89 6.05 10.81 3.63
N ASP A 90 5.97 12.11 3.93
CA ASP A 90 5.74 12.59 5.30
C ASP A 90 4.36 12.17 5.80
N LEU A 91 3.35 12.22 4.93
CA LEU A 91 2.00 11.74 5.26
C LEU A 91 1.99 10.23 5.53
N ALA A 92 2.74 9.46 4.74
CA ALA A 92 2.87 8.02 4.92
C ALA A 92 3.55 7.71 6.27
N GLN A 93 4.61 8.44 6.60
CA GLN A 93 5.33 8.31 7.86
C GLN A 93 4.43 8.67 9.05
N ALA A 94 3.69 9.78 8.99
CA ALA A 94 2.77 10.21 10.02
C ALA A 94 1.66 9.18 10.29
N ARG A 95 1.23 8.45 9.25
CA ARG A 95 0.21 7.40 9.33
C ARG A 95 0.76 6.01 9.63
N GLY A 96 2.08 5.83 9.69
CA GLY A 96 2.70 4.51 9.84
C GLY A 96 2.41 3.56 8.67
N VAL A 97 2.07 4.10 7.50
CA VAL A 97 1.77 3.30 6.30
C VAL A 97 2.88 3.46 5.24
N PRO A 98 3.03 2.50 4.32
CA PRO A 98 3.91 2.68 3.17
C PRO A 98 3.42 3.81 2.26
N VAL A 99 4.35 4.58 1.67
CA VAL A 99 4.02 5.66 0.70
C VAL A 99 3.17 5.20 -0.48
N GLN A 100 3.22 3.90 -0.82
CA GLN A 100 2.38 3.31 -1.86
C GLN A 100 0.89 3.30 -1.51
N VAL A 101 0.54 3.21 -0.22
CA VAL A 101 -0.86 3.30 0.24
C VAL A 101 -1.39 4.71 -0.02
N ILE A 102 -0.61 5.73 0.32
CA ILE A 102 -0.96 7.14 0.05
C ILE A 102 -1.11 7.40 -1.45
N ARG A 103 -0.20 6.86 -2.27
CA ARG A 103 -0.31 6.97 -3.74
C ARG A 103 -1.57 6.30 -4.28
N ALA A 104 -1.99 5.18 -3.70
CA ALA A 104 -3.24 4.51 -4.08
C ALA A 104 -4.47 5.34 -3.71
N GLU A 105 -4.49 5.97 -2.53
CA GLU A 105 -5.55 6.91 -2.12
C GLU A 105 -5.66 8.10 -3.07
N VAL A 106 -4.52 8.70 -3.43
CA VAL A 106 -4.47 9.80 -4.42
C VAL A 106 -5.05 9.35 -5.76
N ARG A 107 -4.66 8.17 -6.25
CA ARG A 107 -5.15 7.64 -7.52
C ARG A 107 -6.66 7.37 -7.48
N ALA A 108 -7.17 6.82 -6.38
CA ALA A 108 -8.59 6.60 -6.18
C ALA A 108 -9.37 7.92 -6.17
N ALA A 109 -8.83 8.98 -5.56
CA ALA A 109 -9.43 10.30 -5.56
C ALA A 109 -9.49 10.90 -6.98
N ILE A 110 -8.42 10.75 -7.77
CA ILE A 110 -8.37 11.21 -9.17
C ILE A 110 -9.40 10.45 -10.02
N ALA A 111 -9.46 9.11 -9.87
CA ALA A 111 -10.42 8.29 -10.61
C ALA A 111 -11.87 8.66 -10.26
N ALA A 112 -12.19 8.76 -8.96
CA ALA A 112 -13.52 9.15 -8.50
C ALA A 112 -13.92 10.55 -9.00
N TYR A 113 -12.99 11.51 -9.03
CA TYR A 113 -13.27 12.82 -9.58
C TYR A 113 -13.53 12.79 -11.08
N ARG A 114 -12.72 12.05 -11.86
CA ARG A 114 -12.89 11.90 -13.31
C ARG A 114 -14.15 11.14 -13.72
N GLU A 115 -14.70 10.29 -12.83
CA GLU A 115 -15.99 9.64 -13.05
C GLU A 115 -17.17 10.62 -12.84
N VAL A 116 -17.01 11.59 -11.95
CA VAL A 116 -18.05 12.58 -11.61
C VAL A 116 -17.95 13.84 -12.48
N ALA A 117 -16.74 14.24 -12.88
CA ALA A 117 -16.46 15.37 -13.76
C ALA A 117 -16.28 14.86 -15.20
N PRO A 118 -17.22 15.15 -16.13
CA PRO A 118 -17.16 14.70 -17.53
C PRO A 118 -16.04 15.33 -18.35
#